data_AF-A0A2N2S993-F1
#
_entry.id   AF-A0A2N2S993-F1
#
_cell.length_a   1.000
_cell.length_b   1.000
_cell.length_c   1.000
_cell.angle_alpha   90.00
_cell.angle_beta   90.00
_cell.angle_gamma   90.00
#
_symmetry.space_group_name_H-M   'P 1'
#
loop_
_entity.id
_entity.type
_entity.pdbx_description
1 polymer ?
#
loop_
_entity_poly.entity_id
_entity_poly.type
_entity_poly.pdbx_seq_one_letter_code
_entity_poly.pdbx_strand_id
1 'polypeptide(L)'
;GGIGSVALFAGIFCIILSMYGGGFATIPAYLADIFGTQHVGAIHGRLLTAWATAGVLGPVIVNYMRDYQLDRGVPANEAYNIIMYMLAALLLVGLVCNLLVRPVAEKHYMTDAELEAERKLSHDKSVAAEAANQNGKAQSHPILATVAWIAVGIPISYGVWSTLQKAWILFH
;
A
#
# COMPACT_ATOMS: atom_id res chain seq x y z
N GLY A 1 9.57 -33.39 5.48
CA GLY A 1 9.27 -32.70 6.75
C GLY A 1 7.77 -32.67 6.90
N GLY A 2 7.24 -33.44 7.85
CA GLY A 2 5.80 -33.62 8.03
C GLY A 2 5.13 -32.31 8.42
N ILE A 3 4.12 -31.93 7.63
CA ILE A 3 2.95 -31.09 7.93
C ILE A 3 3.07 -30.33 9.27
N GLY A 4 3.84 -29.23 9.27
CA GLY A 4 3.60 -28.17 10.24
C GLY A 4 2.20 -27.64 9.96
N SER A 5 1.29 -27.78 10.94
CA SER A 5 -0.15 -27.48 10.85
C SER A 5 -0.46 -26.34 9.87
N VAL A 6 -1.09 -26.66 8.73
CA VAL A 6 -1.52 -25.66 7.73
C VAL A 6 -2.38 -24.58 8.40
N ALA A 7 -3.13 -24.95 9.44
CA ALA A 7 -3.91 -24.03 10.26
C ALA A 7 -3.02 -23.05 11.06
N LEU A 8 -1.87 -23.49 11.58
CA LEU A 8 -0.90 -22.62 12.23
C LEU A 8 -0.28 -21.63 11.23
N PHE A 9 0.10 -22.10 10.05
CA PHE A 9 0.61 -21.25 8.96
C PHE A 9 -0.43 -20.20 8.56
N ALA A 10 -1.67 -20.61 8.30
CA ALA A 10 -2.76 -19.72 7.95
C ALA A 10 -3.07 -18.70 9.07
N GLY A 11 -3.06 -19.15 10.33
CA GLY A 11 -3.26 -18.28 11.49
C GLY A 11 -2.19 -17.20 11.61
N ILE A 12 -0.92 -17.56 11.45
CA ILE A 12 0.20 -16.58 11.44
C ILE A 12 0.04 -15.60 10.28
N PHE A 13 -0.34 -16.08 9.09
CA PHE A 13 -0.58 -15.22 7.93
C PHE A 13 -1.73 -14.24 8.17
N CYS A 14 -2.83 -14.66 8.78
CA CYS A 14 -3.91 -13.76 9.16
C CYS A 14 -3.42 -12.65 10.10
N ILE A 15 -2.61 -12.98 11.11
CA ILE A 15 -2.03 -11.98 12.02
C ILE A 15 -1.18 -10.96 11.25
N ILE A 16 -0.29 -11.43 10.38
CA ILE A 16 0.59 -10.55 9.56
C ILE A 16 -0.26 -9.62 8.69
N LEU A 17 -1.29 -10.13 8.01
CA LEU A 17 -2.18 -9.34 7.16
C LEU A 17 -2.99 -8.33 7.97
N SER A 18 -3.46 -8.69 9.16
CA SER A 18 -4.13 -7.76 10.06
C SER A 18 -3.21 -6.62 10.52
N MET A 19 -1.96 -6.92 10.87
CA MET A 19 -0.96 -5.89 11.20
C MET A 19 -0.70 -4.96 10.01
N TYR A 20 -0.60 -5.53 8.81
CA TYR A 20 -0.44 -4.75 7.58
C TYR A 20 -1.62 -3.80 7.35
N GLY A 21 -2.86 -4.30 7.47
CA GLY A 21 -4.08 -3.49 7.34
C GLY A 21 -4.21 -2.40 8.41
N GLY A 22 -3.82 -2.69 9.65
CA GLY A 22 -3.80 -1.72 10.75
C GLY A 22 -2.83 -0.55 10.51
N GLY A 23 -1.69 -0.83 9.88
CA GLY A 23 -0.75 0.20 9.45
C GLY A 23 -1.40 1.19 8.48
N PHE A 24 -1.97 0.71 7.37
CA PHE A 24 -2.60 1.59 6.37
C PHE A 24 -3.78 2.41 6.92
N ALA A 25 -4.55 1.84 7.85
CA ALA A 25 -5.66 2.55 8.48
C ALA A 25 -5.19 3.72 9.36
N THR A 26 -4.00 3.65 9.93
CA THR A 26 -3.48 4.66 10.88
C THR A 26 -2.54 5.68 10.22
N ILE A 27 -2.03 5.42 9.01
CA ILE A 27 -1.11 6.33 8.30
C ILE A 27 -1.70 7.75 8.13
N PRO A 28 -2.94 7.96 7.67
CA PRO A 28 -3.45 9.32 7.47
C PRO A 28 -3.55 10.12 8.77
N ALA A 29 -3.95 9.48 9.87
CA ALA A 29 -3.99 10.12 11.19
C ALA A 29 -2.58 10.45 11.69
N TYR A 30 -1.65 9.49 11.59
CA TYR A 30 -0.25 9.70 11.96
C TYR A 30 0.42 10.84 11.15
N LEU A 31 0.15 10.91 9.84
CA LEU A 31 0.63 12.00 9.00
C LEU A 31 -0.02 13.34 9.35
N ALA A 32 -1.31 13.34 9.70
CA ALA A 32 -2.00 14.54 10.16
C ALA A 32 -1.39 15.10 11.44
N ASP A 33 -1.02 14.22 12.37
CA ASP A 33 -0.41 14.62 13.65
C ASP A 33 1.01 15.18 13.46
N ILE A 34 1.79 14.65 12.51
CA ILE A 34 3.17 15.09 12.26
C ILE A 34 3.27 16.32 11.35
N PHE A 35 2.44 16.39 10.31
CA PHE A 35 2.53 17.39 9.24
C PHE A 35 1.37 18.40 9.23
N GLY A 36 0.35 18.22 10.07
CA GLY A 36 -0.89 19.00 10.03
C GLY A 36 -1.91 18.44 9.03
N THR A 37 -3.19 18.80 9.20
CA THR A 37 -4.33 18.18 8.51
C THR A 37 -4.53 18.63 7.06
N GLN A 38 -3.93 19.75 6.63
CA GLN A 38 -4.26 20.39 5.36
C GLN A 38 -3.69 19.68 4.12
N HIS A 39 -2.48 19.12 4.21
CA HIS A 39 -1.81 18.46 3.07
C HIS A 39 -1.62 16.95 3.25
N VAL A 40 -2.32 16.33 4.20
CA VAL A 40 -2.24 14.88 4.48
C VAL A 40 -2.51 14.05 3.23
N GLY A 41 -3.49 14.44 2.41
CA GLY A 41 -3.80 13.74 1.16
C GLY A 41 -2.65 13.75 0.15
N ALA A 42 -1.98 14.90 -0.02
CA ALA A 42 -0.85 15.02 -0.94
C ALA A 42 0.39 14.25 -0.43
N ILE A 43 0.66 14.31 0.88
CA ILE A 43 1.76 13.58 1.51
C ILE A 43 1.51 12.07 1.45
N HIS A 44 0.28 11.64 1.74
CA HIS A 44 -0.11 10.24 1.64
C HIS A 44 -0.03 9.72 0.19
N GLY A 45 -0.41 10.52 -0.80
CA GLY A 45 -0.25 10.17 -2.22
C GLY A 45 1.22 9.93 -2.63
N ARG A 46 2.15 10.75 -2.11
CA ARG A 46 3.59 10.53 -2.31
C ARG A 46 4.05 9.25 -1.61
N LEU A 47 3.54 8.97 -0.40
CA LEU A 47 3.81 7.72 0.32
C LEU A 47 3.33 6.50 -0.47
N LEU A 48 2.10 6.52 -1.01
CA LEU A 48 1.56 5.45 -1.84
C LEU A 48 2.39 5.22 -3.12
N THR A 49 2.88 6.30 -3.72
CA THR A 49 3.79 6.21 -4.88
C THR A 49 5.09 5.51 -4.51
N ALA A 50 5.72 5.92 -3.39
CA ALA A 50 6.93 5.27 -2.90
C ALA A 50 6.70 3.79 -2.55
N TRP A 51 5.56 3.47 -1.94
CA TRP A 51 5.16 2.10 -1.63
C TRP A 51 4.99 1.25 -2.90
N ALA A 52 4.33 1.79 -3.93
CA ALA A 52 4.19 1.11 -5.22
C ALA A 52 5.56 0.88 -5.88
N THR A 53 6.46 1.87 -5.86
CA THR A 53 7.83 1.71 -6.35
C THR A 53 8.58 0.61 -5.60
N ALA A 54 8.46 0.55 -4.28
CA ALA A 54 9.05 -0.51 -3.48
C ALA A 54 8.50 -1.90 -3.85
N GLY A 55 7.19 -2.00 -4.12
CA GLY A 55 6.55 -3.23 -4.58
C GLY A 55 7.07 -3.73 -5.93
N VAL A 56 7.49 -2.83 -6.83
CA VAL A 56 8.14 -3.19 -8.10
C VAL A 56 9.61 -3.53 -7.91
N LEU A 57 10.35 -2.75 -7.11
CA LEU A 57 11.79 -2.94 -6.91
C LEU A 57 12.12 -4.20 -6.11
N GLY A 58 11.27 -4.60 -5.16
CA GLY A 58 11.52 -5.78 -4.32
C GLY A 58 11.77 -7.06 -5.12
N PRO A 59 10.82 -7.51 -5.97
CA PRO A 59 11.01 -8.67 -6.83
C PRO A 59 12.18 -8.51 -7.80
N VAL A 60 12.37 -7.30 -8.34
CA VAL A 60 13.47 -7.00 -9.28
C VAL A 60 14.82 -7.26 -8.62
N ILE A 61 15.08 -6.68 -7.45
CA ILE A 61 16.34 -6.85 -6.71
C ILE A 61 16.55 -8.34 -6.35
N VAL A 62 15.50 -9.02 -5.86
CA VAL A 62 15.58 -10.43 -5.46
C VAL A 62 15.88 -11.34 -6.65
N ASN A 63 15.19 -11.14 -7.78
CA ASN A 63 15.41 -11.94 -8.99
C ASN A 63 16.81 -11.71 -9.56
N TYR A 64 17.24 -10.45 -9.69
CA TYR A 64 18.59 -10.14 -10.16
C TYR A 64 19.68 -10.77 -9.27
N MET A 65 19.52 -10.69 -7.94
CA MET A 65 20.47 -11.33 -7.04
C MET A 65 20.45 -12.85 -7.13
N ARG A 66 19.26 -13.45 -7.26
CA ARG A 66 19.14 -14.90 -7.44
C ARG A 66 19.86 -15.35 -8.69
N ASP A 67 19.61 -14.71 -9.82
CA ASP A 67 20.18 -15.07 -11.11
C ASP A 67 21.71 -14.85 -11.11
N TYR A 68 22.18 -13.73 -10.56
CA TYR A 68 23.60 -13.45 -10.38
C TYR A 68 24.35 -14.55 -9.60
N GLN A 69 23.70 -15.14 -8.59
CA GLN A 69 24.30 -16.20 -7.77
C GLN A 69 24.29 -17.55 -8.50
N LEU A 70 23.20 -17.85 -9.22
CA LEU A 70 23.08 -19.05 -10.03
C LEU A 70 24.11 -19.07 -11.18
N ASP A 71 24.33 -17.93 -11.84
CA ASP A 71 25.31 -17.78 -12.93
C ASP A 71 26.75 -18.02 -12.47
N ARG A 72 27.03 -17.79 -11.18
CA ARG A 72 28.33 -18.07 -10.55
C ARG A 72 28.47 -19.52 -10.08
N GLY A 73 27.49 -20.36 -10.38
CA GLY A 73 27.48 -21.78 -10.01
C GLY A 73 27.13 -22.04 -8.54
N VAL A 74 26.60 -21.06 -7.81
CA VAL A 74 26.17 -21.25 -6.42
C VAL A 74 24.90 -22.10 -6.41
N PRO A 75 24.83 -23.19 -5.63
CA PRO A 75 23.62 -24.00 -5.52
C PRO A 75 22.46 -23.15 -4.98
N ALA A 76 21.26 -23.36 -5.53
CA ALA A 76 20.08 -22.52 -5.26
C ALA A 76 19.80 -22.32 -3.76
N ASN A 77 20.01 -23.36 -2.94
CA ASN A 77 19.94 -23.31 -1.47
C ASN A 77 20.76 -22.13 -0.89
N GLU A 78 22.03 -22.04 -1.27
CA GLU A 78 22.93 -21.01 -0.73
C GLU A 78 22.62 -19.63 -1.31
N ALA A 79 22.13 -19.55 -2.54
CA ALA A 79 21.67 -18.31 -3.13
C ALA A 79 20.53 -17.66 -2.31
N TYR A 80 19.61 -18.47 -1.77
CA TYR A 80 18.51 -17.97 -0.92
C TYR A 80 19.01 -17.38 0.41
N ASN A 81 20.05 -17.94 1.03
CA ASN A 81 20.60 -17.41 2.28
C ASN A 81 21.12 -15.98 2.09
N ILE A 82 21.85 -15.73 1.00
CA ILE A 82 22.41 -14.41 0.71
C ILE A 82 21.30 -13.40 0.40
N ILE A 83 20.26 -13.81 -0.33
CA ILE A 83 19.07 -12.97 -0.56
C ILE A 83 18.38 -12.64 0.77
N MET A 84 18.20 -13.62 1.66
CA MET A 84 17.56 -13.42 2.96
C MET A 84 18.33 -12.42 3.83
N TYR A 85 19.67 -12.52 3.87
CA TYR A 85 20.50 -11.56 4.59
C TYR A 85 20.44 -10.14 4.00
N MET A 86 20.36 -10.03 2.67
CA MET A 86 20.19 -8.73 2.01
C MET A 86 18.83 -8.10 2.35
N LEU A 87 17.74 -8.87 2.34
CA LEU A 87 16.43 -8.38 2.75
C LEU A 87 16.40 -7.98 4.23
N ALA A 88 17.08 -8.74 5.10
CA ALA A 88 17.26 -8.37 6.50
C ALA A 88 18.04 -7.05 6.65
N ALA A 89 19.11 -6.84 5.87
CA ALA A 89 19.85 -5.59 5.87
C ALA A 89 19.00 -4.41 5.39
N LEU A 90 18.18 -4.58 4.36
CA LEU A 90 17.23 -3.55 3.90
C LEU A 90 16.19 -3.21 4.97
N LEU A 91 15.72 -4.19 5.73
CA LEU A 91 14.83 -3.97 6.88
C LEU A 91 15.51 -3.17 7.98
N LEU A 92 16.78 -3.45 8.30
CA LEU A 92 17.53 -2.66 9.27
C LEU A 92 17.70 -1.21 8.82
N VAL A 93 18.00 -0.98 7.53
CA VAL A 93 18.04 0.38 6.96
C VAL A 93 16.68 1.05 7.08
N GLY A 94 15.59 0.35 6.75
CA GLY A 94 14.22 0.84 6.89
C GLY A 94 13.87 1.20 8.34
N LEU A 95 14.30 0.39 9.30
CA LEU A 95 14.12 0.66 10.73
C LEU A 95 14.88 1.91 11.17
N VAL A 96 16.14 2.07 10.74
CA VAL A 96 16.92 3.27 11.01
C VAL A 96 16.25 4.50 10.41
N CYS A 97 15.81 4.43 9.16
CA CYS A 97 15.05 5.51 8.52
C CYS A 97 13.77 5.84 9.29
N ASN A 98 13.05 4.83 9.80
CA ASN A 98 11.84 5.03 10.62
C ASN A 98 12.15 5.76 11.94
N LEU A 99 13.23 5.39 12.63
CA LEU A 99 13.68 6.04 13.86
C LEU A 99 14.14 7.50 13.64
N LEU A 100 14.58 7.83 12.43
CA LEU A 100 14.98 9.19 12.06
C LEU A 100 13.78 10.11 11.75
N VAL A 101 12.58 9.54 11.52
CA VAL A 101 11.37 10.35 11.33
C VAL A 101 11.02 11.03 12.65
N ARG A 102 11.09 12.37 12.65
CA ARG A 102 10.77 13.23 13.81
C ARG A 102 9.61 14.16 13.47
N PRO A 103 8.82 14.60 14.46
CA PRO A 103 7.77 15.59 14.26
C PRO A 103 8.36 16.87 13.64
N VAL A 104 7.66 17.42 12.65
CA VAL A 104 8.12 18.64 11.96
C VAL A 104 8.06 19.81 12.94
N ALA A 105 9.09 20.66 12.95
CA ALA A 105 9.16 21.78 13.88
C ALA A 105 8.04 22.79 13.61
N GLU A 106 7.48 23.38 14.69
CA GLU A 106 6.32 24.26 14.63
C GLU A 106 6.45 25.47 13.69
N LYS A 107 7.69 25.90 13.42
CA LYS A 107 8.01 26.98 12.48
C LYS A 107 7.65 26.71 11.01
N HIS A 108 7.34 25.45 10.66
CA HIS A 108 6.90 25.06 9.31
C HIS A 108 5.37 24.90 9.24
N TYR A 109 4.65 25.07 10.35
CA TYR A 109 3.20 25.23 10.28
C TYR A 109 2.89 26.59 9.65
N MET A 110 1.92 26.59 8.74
CA MET A 110 1.40 27.83 8.16
C MET A 110 0.76 28.68 9.24
N THR A 111 0.93 29.99 9.13
CA THR A 111 0.27 30.95 10.04
C THR A 111 -1.24 30.91 9.81
N ASP A 112 -2.07 31.13 10.85
CA ASP A 112 -3.55 31.04 10.75
C ASP A 112 -4.14 31.84 9.58
N ALA A 113 -3.56 33.01 9.25
CA ALA A 113 -3.98 33.85 8.14
C ALA A 113 -3.69 33.25 6.75
N GLU A 114 -2.55 32.56 6.59
CA GLU A 114 -2.19 31.84 5.37
C GLU A 114 -3.05 30.59 5.23
N LEU A 115 -3.35 29.95 6.37
CA LEU A 115 -4.19 28.76 6.52
C LEU A 115 -5.62 28.99 6.01
N GLU A 116 -6.20 30.15 6.35
CA GLU A 116 -7.53 30.54 5.85
C GLU A 116 -7.54 30.88 4.36
N ALA A 117 -6.48 31.53 3.85
CA ALA A 117 -6.36 31.87 2.44
C ALA A 117 -6.24 30.61 1.58
N GLU A 118 -5.44 29.63 2.02
CA GLU A 118 -5.27 28.36 1.32
C GLU A 118 -6.50 27.47 1.39
N ARG A 119 -7.21 27.46 2.54
CA ARG A 119 -8.51 26.77 2.67
C ARG A 119 -9.56 27.35 1.74
N LYS A 120 -9.61 28.69 1.61
CA LYS A 120 -10.50 29.37 0.65
C LYS A 120 -10.15 28.99 -0.78
N LEU A 121 -8.88 29.05 -1.17
CA LEU A 121 -8.41 28.64 -2.50
C LEU A 121 -8.70 27.17 -2.81
N SER A 122 -8.50 26.26 -1.84
CA SER A 122 -8.75 24.83 -2.04
C SER A 122 -10.25 24.52 -2.13
N HIS A 123 -11.08 25.20 -1.34
CA HIS A 123 -12.54 25.11 -1.44
C HIS A 123 -13.05 25.67 -2.77
N ASP A 124 -12.50 26.78 -3.24
CA ASP A 124 -12.88 27.37 -4.52
C ASP A 124 -12.47 26.46 -5.70
N LYS A 125 -11.31 25.81 -5.62
CA LYS A 125 -10.86 24.80 -6.59
C LYS A 125 -11.73 23.54 -6.57
N SER A 126 -12.14 23.05 -5.40
CA SER A 126 -13.03 21.88 -5.32
C SER A 126 -14.41 22.21 -5.85
N VAL A 127 -14.96 23.38 -5.50
CA VAL A 127 -16.24 23.87 -6.02
C VAL A 127 -16.16 24.12 -7.53
N ALA A 128 -15.06 24.68 -8.05
CA ALA A 128 -14.86 24.85 -9.48
C ALA A 128 -14.71 23.50 -10.22
N ALA A 129 -14.05 22.51 -9.62
CA ALA A 129 -13.94 21.16 -10.17
C ALA A 129 -15.30 20.45 -10.15
N GLU A 130 -16.09 20.58 -9.07
CA GLU A 130 -17.46 20.07 -8.99
C GLU A 130 -18.40 20.80 -9.95
N ALA A 131 -18.29 22.11 -10.09
CA ALA A 131 -19.06 22.89 -11.04
C ALA A 131 -18.70 22.55 -12.49
N ALA A 132 -17.41 22.28 -12.79
CA ALA A 132 -16.98 21.76 -14.08
C ALA A 132 -17.52 20.34 -14.34
N ASN A 133 -17.56 19.50 -13.30
CA ASN A 133 -18.14 18.16 -13.34
C ASN A 133 -19.69 18.19 -13.41
N GLN A 134 -20.33 19.26 -12.95
CA GLN A 134 -21.79 19.50 -13.05
C GLN A 134 -22.20 20.14 -14.39
N ASN A 135 -21.34 20.99 -14.98
CA ASN A 135 -21.56 21.54 -16.32
C ASN A 135 -21.39 20.49 -17.43
N GLY A 136 -20.58 19.46 -17.19
CA GLY A 136 -20.73 18.18 -17.88
C GLY A 136 -21.94 17.46 -17.29
N LYS A 137 -23.14 17.60 -17.85
CA LYS A 137 -24.25 16.68 -17.58
C LYS A 137 -23.82 15.25 -17.95
N ALA A 138 -23.09 14.57 -17.07
CA ALA A 138 -23.05 13.13 -17.06
C ALA A 138 -24.48 12.70 -16.75
N GLN A 139 -25.23 12.33 -17.79
CA GLN A 139 -26.45 11.55 -17.62
C GLN A 139 -26.03 10.34 -16.77
N SER A 140 -26.34 10.37 -15.48
CA SER A 140 -26.21 9.20 -14.62
C SER A 140 -27.17 8.17 -15.20
N HIS A 141 -26.68 7.31 -16.08
CA HIS A 141 -27.39 6.17 -16.59
C HIS A 141 -27.29 5.10 -15.49
N PRO A 142 -28.31 4.93 -14.63
CA PRO A 142 -28.25 3.98 -13.51
C PRO A 142 -27.97 2.55 -13.98
N ILE A 143 -28.32 2.26 -15.23
CA ILE A 143 -28.03 1.01 -15.93
C ILE A 143 -26.52 0.84 -16.15
N LEU A 144 -25.79 1.88 -16.61
CA LEU A 144 -24.33 1.79 -16.78
C LEU A 144 -23.61 1.64 -15.44
N ALA A 145 -24.06 2.31 -14.39
CA ALA A 145 -23.52 2.11 -13.04
C ALA A 145 -23.75 0.68 -12.54
N THR A 146 -24.93 0.11 -12.77
CA THR A 146 -25.26 -1.27 -12.38
C THR A 146 -24.46 -2.29 -13.19
N VAL A 147 -24.32 -2.07 -14.50
CA VAL A 147 -23.49 -2.91 -15.38
C VAL A 147 -22.02 -2.83 -14.98
N ALA A 148 -21.51 -1.64 -14.62
CA ALA A 148 -20.14 -1.48 -14.13
C ALA A 148 -19.91 -2.24 -12.81
N TRP A 149 -20.85 -2.18 -11.87
CA TRP A 149 -20.78 -2.94 -10.61
C TRP A 149 -20.84 -4.46 -10.84
N ILE A 150 -21.67 -4.93 -11.78
CA ILE A 150 -21.73 -6.35 -12.15
C ILE A 150 -20.43 -6.80 -12.83
N ALA A 151 -19.89 -5.98 -13.75
CA ALA A 151 -18.64 -6.25 -14.43
C ALA A 151 -17.44 -6.34 -13.46
N VAL A 152 -17.49 -5.62 -12.34
CA VAL A 152 -16.49 -5.71 -11.25
C VAL A 152 -16.79 -6.88 -10.30
N GLY A 153 -18.06 -7.13 -10.00
CA GLY A 153 -18.48 -8.17 -9.06
C GLY A 153 -18.24 -9.60 -9.56
N ILE A 154 -18.39 -9.86 -10.86
CA ILE A 154 -18.21 -11.20 -11.44
C ILE A 154 -16.74 -11.67 -11.30
N PRO A 155 -15.71 -10.90 -11.69
CA PRO A 155 -14.31 -11.28 -11.48
C PRO A 155 -13.94 -11.46 -10.00
N ILE A 156 -14.43 -10.58 -9.12
CA ILE A 156 -14.13 -10.66 -7.68
C ILE A 156 -14.71 -11.95 -7.08
N SER A 157 -15.98 -12.24 -7.36
CA SER A 157 -16.64 -13.45 -6.87
C SER A 157 -15.99 -14.72 -7.39
N TYR A 158 -15.59 -14.75 -8.67
CA TYR A 158 -14.80 -15.85 -9.24
C TYR A 158 -13.44 -16.01 -8.54
N GLY A 159 -12.72 -14.92 -8.28
CA GLY A 159 -11.44 -14.95 -7.58
C GLY A 159 -11.56 -15.47 -6.15
N VAL A 160 -12.59 -15.03 -5.42
CA VAL A 160 -12.90 -15.52 -4.06
C VAL A 160 -13.22 -17.01 -4.11
N TRP A 161 -14.07 -17.44 -5.04
CA TRP A 161 -14.42 -18.85 -5.18
C TRP A 161 -13.22 -19.73 -5.52
N SER A 162 -12.37 -19.31 -6.46
CA SER A 162 -11.15 -20.03 -6.83
C SER A 162 -10.18 -20.16 -5.65
N THR A 163 -10.06 -19.10 -4.85
CA THR A 163 -9.21 -19.09 -3.66
C THR A 163 -9.74 -20.06 -2.60
N LEU A 164 -11.06 -20.08 -2.37
CA LEU A 164 -11.70 -21.01 -1.44
C LEU A 164 -11.53 -22.47 -1.87
N GLN A 165 -11.68 -22.78 -3.16
CA GLN A 165 -11.45 -24.14 -3.67
C GLN A 165 -10.01 -24.60 -3.45
N LYS A 166 -9.03 -23.74 -3.75
CA LYS A 166 -7.61 -24.05 -3.55
C LYS A 166 -7.26 -24.18 -2.06
N ALA A 167 -7.85 -23.34 -1.22
CA ALA A 167 -7.69 -23.43 0.23
C ALA A 167 -8.26 -24.75 0.77
N TRP A 168 -9.44 -25.18 0.31
CA TRP A 168 -10.06 -26.42 0.74
C TRP A 168 -9.18 -27.65 0.48
N ILE A 169 -8.54 -27.71 -0.70
CA ILE A 169 -7.56 -28.76 -1.08
C ILE A 169 -6.31 -28.74 -0.20
N LEU A 170 -5.99 -27.60 0.43
CA LEU A 170 -4.84 -27.50 1.34
C LEU A 170 -5.14 -28.08 2.73
N PHE A 171 -6.44 -28.20 3.10
CA PHE A 171 -6.90 -28.67 4.40
C PHE A 171 -7.50 -30.08 4.39
N HIS A 172 -7.75 -30.68 3.23
CA HIS A 172 -8.19 -32.07 3.02
C HIS A 172 -7.26 -32.79 2.07
#